data_AF-A0A0C9YER5-F1
#
_entry.id   AF-A0A0C9YER5-F1
#
_cell.length_a   1.000
_cell.length_b   1.000
_cell.length_c   1.000
_cell.angle_alpha   90.00
_cell.angle_beta   90.00
_cell.angle_gamma   90.00
#
_symmetry.space_group_name_H-M   'P 1'
#
loop_
_entity.id
_entity.type
_entity.pdbx_description
1 polymer ?
#
loop_
_entity_poly.entity_id
_entity_poly.type
_entity_poly.pdbx_seq_one_letter_code
_entity_poly.pdbx_strand_id
1 'polypeptide(L)'
;MPPKAPTPKAQWCDEEVKPLVKFLYDHRAEVGDNGNFKSSTYHAATKHIAPLLKDGPPKTSAAVKNKWTGYMSHITIFDLSSMQSGAHWDNERGANVHGKDSEQVFEDFTKVRNIL
;
A
#
# COMPACT_ATOMS: atom_id res chain seq x y z
N MET A 1 36.77 5.37 -2.36
CA MET A 1 35.63 5.81 -3.19
C MET A 1 34.90 6.92 -2.46
N PRO A 2 34.57 8.05 -3.09
CA PRO A 2 33.67 9.02 -2.47
C PRO A 2 32.27 8.40 -2.29
N PRO A 3 31.48 8.83 -1.28
CA PRO A 3 30.11 8.38 -1.11
C PRO A 3 29.31 8.71 -2.37
N LYS A 4 28.62 7.70 -2.91
CA LYS A 4 27.68 7.88 -4.02
C LYS A 4 26.60 8.85 -3.53
N ALA A 5 26.40 9.96 -4.25
CA ALA A 5 25.37 10.95 -3.90
C ALA A 5 24.02 10.23 -3.70
N PRO A 6 23.25 10.57 -2.65
CA PRO A 6 21.96 9.94 -2.41
C PRO A 6 21.08 10.14 -3.64
N THR A 7 20.61 9.04 -4.22
CA THR A 7 19.62 9.08 -5.30
C THR A 7 18.41 9.86 -4.81
N PRO A 8 17.88 10.80 -5.61
CA PRO A 8 16.65 11.52 -5.26
C PRO A 8 15.56 10.50 -4.93
N LYS A 9 15.09 10.48 -3.69
CA LYS A 9 13.96 9.65 -3.30
C LYS A 9 12.76 10.10 -4.14
N ALA A 10 12.08 9.13 -4.75
CA ALA A 10 10.83 9.41 -5.46
C ALA A 10 9.92 10.22 -4.53
N GLN A 11 9.62 11.45 -4.94
CA GLN A 11 8.61 12.28 -4.28
C GLN A 11 7.26 11.70 -4.64
N TRP A 12 6.42 11.45 -3.64
CA TRP A 12 5.07 10.92 -3.81
C TRP A 12 4.10 11.97 -3.29
N CYS A 13 3.25 12.50 -4.17
CA CYS A 13 2.17 13.39 -3.76
C CYS A 13 0.86 12.61 -3.60
N ASP A 14 -0.11 13.21 -2.92
CA ASP A 14 -1.40 12.56 -2.66
C ASP A 14 -2.15 12.26 -3.97
N GLU A 15 -2.02 13.12 -4.98
CA GLU A 15 -2.63 12.93 -6.30
C GLU A 15 -2.09 11.68 -7.02
N GLU A 16 -0.87 11.22 -6.73
CA GLU A 16 -0.35 9.95 -7.23
C GLU A 16 -0.72 8.78 -6.30
N VAL A 17 -0.69 9.00 -4.98
CA VAL A 17 -0.86 7.94 -3.98
C VAL A 17 -2.31 7.47 -3.89
N LYS A 18 -3.30 8.37 -3.87
CA LYS A 18 -4.71 7.98 -3.76
C LYS A 18 -5.14 7.09 -4.93
N PRO A 19 -4.85 7.46 -6.20
CA PRO A 19 -5.23 6.62 -7.34
C PRO A 19 -4.41 5.34 -7.42
N LEU A 20 -3.15 5.33 -6.96
CA LEU A 20 -2.38 4.10 -6.82
C LEU A 20 -3.06 3.10 -5.87
N VAL A 21 -3.38 3.57 -4.66
CA VAL A 21 -4.00 2.75 -3.61
C VAL A 21 -5.36 2.24 -4.06
N LYS A 22 -6.18 3.12 -4.65
CA LYS A 22 -7.47 2.72 -5.24
C LYS A 22 -7.31 1.68 -6.34
N PHE A 23 -6.40 1.90 -7.29
CA PHE A 23 -6.16 0.97 -8.39
C PHE A 23 -5.79 -0.42 -7.87
N LEU A 24 -4.85 -0.51 -6.94
CA LEU A 24 -4.41 -1.78 -6.38
C LEU A 24 -5.52 -2.45 -5.54
N TYR A 25 -6.33 -1.67 -4.83
CA TYR A 25 -7.51 -2.17 -4.13
C TYR A 25 -8.56 -2.78 -5.07
N ASP A 26 -8.85 -2.11 -6.19
CA ASP A 26 -9.77 -2.61 -7.20
C ASP A 26 -9.26 -3.92 -7.83
N HIS A 27 -7.93 -4.11 -7.88
CA HIS A 27 -7.27 -5.32 -8.39
C HIS A 27 -6.95 -6.35 -7.29
N ARG A 28 -7.49 -6.23 -6.07
CA ARG A 28 -7.15 -7.11 -4.93
C ARG A 28 -7.36 -8.60 -5.18
N ALA A 29 -8.22 -8.98 -6.13
CA ALA A 29 -8.39 -10.37 -6.54
C ALA A 29 -7.14 -10.98 -7.24
N GLU A 30 -6.21 -10.14 -7.68
CA GLU A 30 -4.94 -10.55 -8.32
C GLU A 30 -3.77 -10.71 -7.33
N VAL A 31 -4.01 -10.47 -6.04
CA VAL A 31 -3.01 -10.66 -4.99
C VAL A 31 -2.62 -12.13 -4.92
N GLY A 32 -1.32 -12.41 -4.95
CA GLY A 32 -0.79 -13.76 -4.72
C GLY A 32 -0.66 -14.06 -3.23
N ASP A 33 -0.34 -15.31 -2.90
CA ASP A 33 -0.32 -15.84 -1.52
C ASP A 33 0.56 -15.04 -0.54
N ASN A 34 1.55 -14.29 -1.03
CA ASN A 34 2.44 -13.45 -0.22
C ASN A 34 1.90 -12.03 0.06
N GLY A 35 0.61 -11.77 -0.15
CA GLY A 35 0.00 -10.44 0.08
C GLY A 35 0.54 -9.36 -0.88
N ASN A 36 1.07 -9.77 -2.04
CA ASN A 36 1.65 -8.89 -3.04
C ASN A 36 1.07 -9.16 -4.42
N PHE A 37 1.09 -8.15 -5.28
CA PHE A 37 0.67 -8.28 -6.67
C PHE A 37 1.76 -8.82 -7.58
N LYS A 38 1.34 -9.35 -8.73
CA LYS A 38 2.24 -9.77 -9.81
C LYS A 38 2.89 -8.55 -10.46
N SER A 39 4.03 -8.77 -11.13
CA SER A 39 4.77 -7.73 -11.86
C SER A 39 3.88 -7.00 -12.90
N SER A 40 2.99 -7.73 -13.56
CA SER A 40 2.02 -7.20 -14.53
C SER A 40 1.08 -6.16 -13.90
N THR A 41 0.55 -6.43 -12.71
CA THR A 41 -0.36 -5.53 -11.99
C THR A 41 0.37 -4.25 -11.56
N TYR A 42 1.62 -4.36 -11.07
CA TYR A 42 2.43 -3.17 -10.76
C TYR A 42 2.81 -2.36 -11.99
N HIS A 43 3.02 -3.02 -13.14
CA HIS A 43 3.23 -2.33 -14.40
C HIS A 43 1.97 -1.60 -14.88
N ALA A 44 0.80 -2.22 -14.73
CA ALA A 44 -0.49 -1.58 -15.02
C ALA A 44 -0.75 -0.39 -14.10
N ALA A 45 -0.51 -0.54 -12.80
CA ALA A 45 -0.61 0.54 -11.81
C ALA A 45 0.33 1.71 -12.14
N THR A 46 1.56 1.40 -12.58
CA THR A 46 2.53 2.41 -13.03
C THR A 46 1.99 3.23 -14.20
N LYS A 47 1.41 2.58 -15.20
CA LYS A 47 0.76 3.27 -16.34
C LYS A 47 -0.43 4.09 -15.89
N HIS A 48 -1.21 3.59 -14.94
CA HIS A 48 -2.39 4.26 -14.41
C HIS A 48 -2.05 5.60 -13.75
N ILE A 49 -0.96 5.65 -12.95
CA ILE A 49 -0.57 6.88 -12.24
C ILE A 49 0.33 7.81 -13.04
N ALA A 50 0.92 7.36 -14.16
CA ALA A 50 1.84 8.17 -14.94
C ALA A 50 1.31 9.56 -15.36
N PRO A 51 0.02 9.73 -15.75
CA PRO A 51 -0.55 11.04 -16.07
C PRO A 51 -0.67 12.00 -14.89
N LEU A 52 -0.53 11.50 -13.66
CA LEU A 52 -0.74 12.25 -12.42
C LEU A 52 0.57 12.80 -11.85
N LEU A 53 1.70 12.47 -12.47
CA LEU A 53 3.02 12.96 -12.08
C LEU A 53 3.05 14.50 -12.11
N LYS A 54 3.24 15.12 -10.95
CA LYS A 54 3.37 16.58 -10.80
C LYS A 54 4.82 17.05 -10.79
N ASP A 55 5.71 16.28 -10.17
CA ASP A 55 7.11 16.62 -10.01
C ASP A 55 7.98 15.36 -9.86
N GLY A 56 9.27 15.51 -10.15
CA GLY A 56 10.26 14.45 -10.05
C GLY A 56 10.25 13.44 -11.19
N PRO A 57 11.06 12.37 -11.08
CA PRO A 57 11.15 11.36 -12.13
C PRO A 57 9.88 10.50 -12.21
N PRO A 58 9.54 9.98 -13.41
CA PRO A 58 8.48 9.00 -13.57
C PRO A 58 8.67 7.80 -12.65
N LYS A 59 7.56 7.34 -12.06
CA LYS A 59 7.58 6.19 -11.16
C LYS A 59 7.80 4.92 -11.96
N THR A 60 8.67 4.04 -11.46
CA THR A 60 8.89 2.71 -12.02
C THR A 60 7.98 1.70 -11.33
N SER A 61 7.75 0.54 -11.97
CA SER A 61 7.02 -0.58 -11.35
C SER A 61 7.64 -1.01 -10.02
N ALA A 62 8.98 -0.98 -9.92
CA ALA A 62 9.68 -1.25 -8.65
C ALA A 62 9.38 -0.18 -7.58
N ALA A 63 9.35 1.11 -7.95
CA ALA A 63 9.00 2.18 -7.03
C ALA A 63 7.54 2.05 -6.54
N VAL A 64 6.61 1.71 -7.44
CA VAL A 64 5.21 1.45 -7.12
C VAL A 64 5.07 0.28 -6.15
N LYS A 65 5.73 -0.85 -6.43
CA LYS A 65 5.75 -2.01 -5.52
C LYS A 65 6.26 -1.61 -4.13
N ASN A 66 7.41 -0.92 -4.06
CA ASN A 66 7.98 -0.51 -2.77
C ASN A 66 7.04 0.41 -1.99
N LYS A 67 6.34 1.32 -2.68
CA LYS A 67 5.35 2.21 -2.06
C LYS A 67 4.16 1.42 -1.50
N TRP A 68 3.63 0.47 -2.26
CA TRP A 68 2.54 -0.41 -1.82
C TRP A 68 2.95 -1.29 -0.64
N THR A 69 4.10 -1.97 -0.72
CA THR A 69 4.58 -2.82 0.38
C THR A 69 4.78 -2.00 1.66
N GLY A 70 5.38 -0.81 1.57
CA GLY A 70 5.51 0.08 2.72
C GLY A 70 4.16 0.51 3.30
N TYR A 71 3.20 0.82 2.44
CA TYR A 71 1.83 1.16 2.85
C TYR A 71 1.16 0.01 3.62
N MET A 72 1.22 -1.21 3.09
CA MET A 72 0.69 -2.41 3.75
C MET A 72 1.38 -2.70 5.08
N SER A 73 2.71 -2.56 5.15
CA SER A 73 3.44 -2.72 6.42
C SER A 73 2.97 -1.71 7.47
N HIS A 74 2.69 -0.47 7.09
CA HIS A 74 2.14 0.52 8.02
C HIS A 74 0.74 0.15 8.52
N ILE A 75 -0.14 -0.37 7.66
CA ILE A 75 -1.46 -0.86 8.06
C ILE A 75 -1.31 -2.04 9.01
N THR A 76 -0.51 -3.06 8.66
CA THR A 76 -0.32 -4.24 9.52
C THR A 76 0.25 -3.87 10.90
N ILE A 77 1.20 -2.93 10.97
CA ILE A 77 1.73 -2.45 12.26
C ILE A 77 0.65 -1.71 13.06
N PHE A 78 -0.14 -0.87 12.40
CA PHE A 78 -1.25 -0.16 13.04
C PHE A 78 -2.29 -1.14 13.59
N ASP A 79 -2.70 -2.11 12.79
CA ASP A 79 -3.64 -3.16 13.19
C ASP A 79 -3.10 -3.94 14.39
N LEU A 80 -1.86 -4.43 14.33
CA LEU A 80 -1.23 -5.14 15.45
C LEU A 80 -1.18 -4.28 16.73
N SER A 81 -0.88 -2.98 16.60
CA SER A 81 -0.86 -2.07 17.75
C SER A 81 -2.27 -1.83 18.33
N SER A 82 -3.28 -1.77 17.47
CA SER A 82 -4.68 -1.64 17.87
C SER A 82 -5.20 -2.93 18.53
N MET A 83 -4.77 -4.09 18.04
CA MET A 83 -5.06 -5.40 18.66
C MET A 83 -4.45 -5.49 20.06
N GLN A 84 -3.20 -5.04 20.23
CA GLN A 84 -2.53 -4.97 21.54
C GLN A 84 -3.23 -4.02 22.52
N SER A 85 -4.00 -3.04 22.04
CA SER A 85 -4.80 -2.13 22.88
C SER A 85 -6.16 -2.68 23.34
N GLY A 86 -6.52 -3.93 23.02
CA GLY A 86 -7.67 -4.62 23.63
C GLY A 86 -8.65 -5.33 22.69
N ALA A 87 -8.32 -5.59 21.42
CA ALA A 87 -9.13 -6.46 20.58
C ALA A 87 -8.74 -7.94 20.81
N HIS A 88 -9.71 -8.74 21.24
CA HIS A 88 -9.53 -10.12 21.73
C HIS A 88 -8.97 -11.07 20.66
N TRP A 89 -7.74 -11.53 20.87
CA TRP A 89 -7.12 -12.63 20.12
C TRP A 89 -7.78 -13.97 20.49
N ASP A 90 -8.32 -14.68 19.50
CA ASP A 90 -8.84 -16.05 19.68
C ASP A 90 -7.74 -17.06 19.31
N ASN A 91 -7.39 -17.94 20.24
CA ASN A 91 -6.33 -18.95 20.06
C ASN A 91 -6.71 -20.10 19.12
N GLU A 92 -7.99 -20.31 18.82
CA GLU A 92 -8.44 -21.33 17.88
C GLU A 92 -8.52 -20.80 16.44
N ARG A 93 -8.71 -19.50 16.25
CA ARG A 93 -8.98 -18.87 14.93
C ARG A 93 -7.95 -17.81 14.51
N GLY A 94 -6.99 -17.47 15.37
CA GLY A 94 -6.06 -16.36 15.15
C GLY A 94 -6.78 -15.03 14.94
N ALA A 95 -6.17 -14.08 14.22
CA ALA A 95 -6.78 -12.78 13.93
C ALA A 95 -8.01 -12.82 12.99
N ASN A 96 -8.38 -13.99 12.47
CA ASN A 96 -9.47 -14.23 11.50
C ASN A 96 -9.75 -13.07 10.52
N VAL A 97 -8.69 -12.51 9.91
CA VAL A 97 -8.82 -11.45 8.89
C VAL A 97 -9.28 -12.11 7.58
N HIS A 98 -10.58 -12.39 7.49
CA HIS A 98 -11.22 -12.98 6.32
C HIS A 98 -12.44 -12.17 5.90
N GLY A 99 -12.29 -11.31 4.88
CA GLY A 99 -13.41 -10.61 4.24
C GLY A 99 -14.12 -9.57 5.13
N LYS A 100 -14.60 -8.47 4.53
CA LYS A 100 -15.22 -7.28 5.17
C LYS A 100 -14.36 -6.54 6.23
N ASP A 101 -13.67 -7.23 7.13
CA ASP A 101 -12.83 -6.62 8.17
C ASP A 101 -11.57 -5.95 7.57
N SER A 102 -10.99 -6.52 6.50
CA SER A 102 -9.89 -5.88 5.76
C SER A 102 -10.32 -4.63 4.99
N GLU A 103 -11.59 -4.56 4.57
CA GLU A 103 -12.17 -3.42 3.86
C GLU A 103 -12.46 -2.28 4.84
N GLN A 104 -12.96 -2.59 6.04
CA GLN A 104 -13.17 -1.61 7.11
C GLN A 104 -11.85 -1.02 7.62
N VAL A 105 -10.82 -1.85 7.84
CA VAL A 105 -9.47 -1.38 8.23
C VAL A 105 -8.89 -0.45 7.16
N PHE A 106 -9.10 -0.78 5.88
CA PHE A 106 -8.65 0.04 4.75
C PHE A 106 -9.42 1.36 4.65
N GLU A 107 -10.74 1.35 4.82
CA GLU A 107 -11.57 2.55 4.88
C GLU A 107 -11.17 3.47 6.05
N ASP A 108 -10.96 2.90 7.23
CA ASP A 108 -10.62 3.68 8.42
C ASP A 108 -9.23 4.30 8.28
N PHE A 109 -8.26 3.56 7.74
CA PHE A 109 -6.92 4.09 7.48
C PHE A 109 -6.93 5.20 6.40
N THR A 110 -7.75 5.05 5.35
CA THR A 110 -7.87 6.07 4.30
C THR A 110 -8.60 7.31 4.79
N LYS A 111 -9.63 7.19 5.63
CA LYS A 111 -10.32 8.31 6.29
C LYS A 111 -9.38 9.08 7.25
N VAL A 112 -8.62 8.38 8.10
CA VAL A 112 -7.68 9.01 9.05
C VAL A 112 -6.61 9.84 8.34
N ARG A 113 -6.22 9.46 7.12
CA ARG A 113 -5.20 10.16 6.34
C ARG A 113 -5.74 11.01 5.20
N ASN A 114 -7.06 11.17 5.12
CA ASN A 114 -7.74 11.92 4.06
C ASN A 114 -7.35 11.43 2.64
N ILE A 115 -7.06 10.13 2.51
CA ILE A 115 -6.60 9.46 1.29
C ILE A 115 -7.79 9.10 0.38
N LEU A 116 -9.00 8.95 0.93
CA LEU A 116 -10.25 8.77 0.18
C LEU A 116 -11.32 9.68 0.76
#